data_AF-A0A2D4EXX8-F1
#
_entry.id   AF-A0A2D4EXX8-F1
#
_cell.length_a   1.000
_cell.length_b   1.000
_cell.length_c   1.000
_cell.angle_alpha   90.00
_cell.angle_beta   90.00
_cell.angle_gamma   90.00
#
_symmetry.space_group_name_H-M   'P 1'
#
loop_
_entity.id
_entity.type
_entity.pdbx_description
1 polymer ?
#
loop_
_entity_poly.entity_id
_entity_poly.type
_entity_poly.pdbx_seq_one_letter_code
_entity_poly.pdbx_strand_id
1 'polypeptide(L)'
;MDPNSICRKTKRLAGKQAELCQTEPEIVQEVAKGARLGVRECQYQFRFRRWNCTSHSKYFGKILQQDIRETAFVYAITAAGVSHAVTQACSMGDLLQCGCEATRSRAPPLPPAIIGSE
;
A
#
# COMPACT_ATOMS: atom_id res chain seq x y z
N MET A 1 10.60 -1.94 -18.55
CA MET A 1 10.62 -0.63 -17.86
C MET A 1 11.76 -0.71 -16.86
N ASP A 2 12.69 0.26 -16.86
CA ASP A 2 13.77 0.31 -15.86
C ASP A 2 13.14 0.47 -14.46
N PRO A 3 13.31 -0.50 -13.53
CA PRO A 3 12.76 -0.45 -12.17
C PRO A 3 13.14 0.85 -11.45
N ASN A 4 14.32 1.39 -11.76
CA ASN A 4 14.89 2.56 -11.12
C ASN A 4 14.29 3.89 -11.63
N SER A 5 13.48 3.84 -12.70
CA SER A 5 12.81 5.03 -13.25
C SER A 5 11.78 5.64 -12.30
N ILE A 6 11.18 4.84 -11.42
CA ILE A 6 10.25 5.31 -10.37
C ILE A 6 11.03 6.16 -9.34
N CYS A 7 12.20 5.69 -8.93
CA CYS A 7 13.02 6.35 -7.91
C CYS A 7 13.62 7.66 -8.41
N ARG A 8 14.06 7.73 -9.67
CA ARG A 8 14.55 8.98 -10.29
C ARG A 8 13.47 10.04 -10.44
N LYS A 9 12.22 9.65 -10.69
CA LYS A 9 11.09 10.59 -10.87
C LYS A 9 10.63 11.22 -9.55
N THR A 10 10.95 10.61 -8.41
CA THR A 10 10.39 11.03 -7.12
C THR A 10 11.35 11.96 -6.38
N LYS A 11 11.41 13.24 -6.78
CA LYS A 11 12.24 14.30 -6.16
C LYS A 11 11.94 14.60 -4.67
N ARG A 12 10.99 13.88 -4.04
CA ARG A 12 10.50 14.14 -2.68
C ARG A 12 10.77 13.01 -1.69
N LEU A 13 11.33 11.87 -2.12
CA LEU A 13 11.71 10.82 -1.18
C LEU A 13 12.97 11.26 -0.44
N ALA A 14 12.96 11.12 0.88
CA ALA A 14 14.09 11.46 1.74
C ALA A 14 14.28 10.38 2.82
N GLY A 15 15.48 10.30 3.38
CA GLY A 15 15.83 9.33 4.42
C GLY A 15 15.55 7.89 3.98
N LYS A 16 14.96 7.09 4.88
CA LYS A 16 14.70 5.66 4.68
C LYS A 16 13.88 5.33 3.43
N GLN A 17 12.98 6.22 3.00
CA GLN A 17 12.19 5.99 1.79
C GLN A 17 13.04 6.12 0.51
N ALA A 18 14.00 7.04 0.49
CA ALA A 18 14.92 7.19 -0.64
C ALA A 18 15.90 6.02 -0.70
N GLU A 19 16.41 5.60 0.47
CA GLU A 19 17.27 4.42 0.61
C GLU A 19 16.57 3.18 0.07
N LEU A 20 15.37 2.85 0.56
CA LEU A 20 14.58 1.70 0.10
C LEU A 20 14.35 1.73 -1.42
N CYS A 21 14.10 2.92 -1.99
CA CYS A 21 13.91 3.05 -3.43
C CYS A 21 15.17 2.68 -4.23
N GLN A 22 16.34 3.08 -3.75
CA GLN A 22 17.60 2.79 -4.42
C GLN A 22 18.05 1.34 -4.20
N THR A 23 17.81 0.76 -3.03
CA THR A 23 18.26 -0.59 -2.68
C THR A 23 17.31 -1.67 -3.17
N GLU A 24 15.99 -1.41 -3.17
CA GLU A 24 14.96 -2.41 -3.48
C GLU A 24 13.98 -1.91 -4.58
N PRO A 25 14.46 -1.57 -5.79
CA PRO A 25 13.62 -0.99 -6.83
C PRO A 25 12.52 -1.94 -7.34
N GLU A 26 12.75 -3.26 -7.28
CA GLU A 26 11.77 -4.28 -7.65
C GLU A 26 10.58 -4.31 -6.68
N ILE A 27 10.84 -4.25 -5.37
CA ILE A 27 9.78 -4.13 -4.35
C ILE A 27 9.01 -2.82 -4.56
N VAL A 28 9.71 -1.71 -4.82
CA VAL A 28 9.06 -0.40 -5.05
C VAL A 28 8.17 -0.42 -6.29
N GLN A 29 8.50 -1.19 -7.31
CA GLN A 29 7.63 -1.37 -8.48
C GLN A 29 6.29 -2.03 -8.09
N GLU A 30 6.32 -3.08 -7.27
CA GLU A 30 5.11 -3.74 -6.77
C GLU A 30 4.33 -2.85 -5.80
N VAL A 31 5.01 -2.04 -4.98
CA VAL A 31 4.36 -1.00 -4.17
C VAL A 31 3.61 0.00 -5.06
N ALA A 32 4.22 0.49 -6.13
CA ALA A 32 3.57 1.42 -7.05
C ALA A 32 2.35 0.80 -7.76
N LYS A 33 2.43 -0.48 -8.12
CA LYS A 33 1.31 -1.26 -8.68
C LYS A 33 0.18 -1.42 -7.67
N GLY A 34 0.49 -1.79 -6.44
CA GLY A 34 -0.50 -1.92 -5.36
C GLY A 34 -1.17 -0.60 -4.98
N ALA A 35 -0.43 0.51 -4.97
CA ALA A 35 -1.02 1.83 -4.76
C ALA A 35 -2.04 2.20 -5.85
N ARG A 36 -1.73 1.91 -7.13
CA ARG A 36 -2.67 2.11 -8.25
C ARG A 36 -3.90 1.20 -8.13
N LEU A 37 -3.72 -0.03 -7.65
CA LEU A 37 -4.82 -0.95 -7.39
C LEU A 37 -5.74 -0.40 -6.30
N GLY A 38 -5.19 0.10 -5.19
CA GLY A 38 -5.96 0.73 -4.12
C GLY A 38 -6.76 1.94 -4.59
N VAL A 39 -6.16 2.81 -5.41
CA VAL A 39 -6.89 3.96 -6.02
C VAL A 39 -8.02 3.50 -6.93
N ARG A 40 -7.80 2.45 -7.74
CA ARG A 40 -8.84 1.89 -8.60
C ARG A 40 -10.01 1.34 -7.77
N GLU A 41 -9.71 0.63 -6.69
CA GLU A 41 -10.72 0.10 -5.78
C GLU A 41 -11.48 1.23 -5.07
N CYS A 42 -10.78 2.28 -4.67
CA CYS A 42 -11.41 3.47 -4.12
C CYS A 42 -12.41 4.11 -5.09
N GLN A 43 -12.03 4.27 -6.36
CA GLN A 43 -12.92 4.75 -7.42
C GLN A 43 -14.13 3.84 -7.60
N TYR A 44 -13.92 2.52 -7.57
CA TYR A 44 -14.99 1.55 -7.63
C TYR A 44 -15.97 1.72 -6.46
N GLN A 45 -15.48 1.71 -5.21
CA GLN A 45 -16.32 1.82 -4.01
C GLN A 45 -17.12 3.14 -3.97
N PHE A 46 -16.52 4.24 -4.45
CA PHE A 46 -17.14 5.56 -4.42
C PHE A 46 -17.81 5.98 -5.75
N ARG A 47 -17.96 5.07 -6.72
CA ARG A 47 -18.46 5.39 -8.09
C ARG A 47 -19.82 6.09 -8.15
N PHE A 48 -20.68 5.91 -7.14
CA PHE A 48 -22.01 6.53 -7.03
C PHE A 48 -22.10 7.58 -5.91
N ARG A 49 -20.96 8.04 -5.38
CA ARG A 49 -20.89 9.09 -4.36
C ARG A 49 -20.54 10.43 -5.01
N ARG A 50 -20.92 11.53 -4.34
CA ARG A 50 -20.61 12.91 -4.81
C ARG A 50 -19.10 13.12 -4.97
N TRP A 51 -18.32 12.58 -4.05
CA TRP A 51 -16.88 12.40 -4.22
C TRP A 51 -16.61 10.96 -4.64
N ASN A 52 -16.01 10.77 -5.81
CA ASN A 52 -15.86 9.48 -6.48
C ASN A 52 -14.40 8.98 -6.56
N CYS A 53 -13.51 9.51 -5.71
CA CYS A 53 -12.10 9.13 -5.65
C CYS A 53 -11.30 9.31 -6.97
N THR A 54 -11.71 10.21 -7.86
CA THR A 54 -10.99 10.45 -9.12
C THR A 54 -9.59 11.04 -8.88
N SER A 55 -8.55 10.24 -9.09
CA SER A 55 -7.14 10.61 -8.85
C SER A 55 -6.56 11.65 -9.82
N HIS A 56 -7.15 11.84 -11.00
CA HIS A 56 -6.71 12.89 -11.96
C HIS A 56 -7.17 14.30 -11.57
N SER A 57 -7.99 14.40 -10.52
CA SER A 57 -8.49 15.67 -10.02
C SER A 57 -7.39 16.43 -9.28
N LYS A 58 -7.21 17.72 -9.60
CA LYS A 58 -6.36 18.66 -8.82
C LYS A 58 -6.71 18.71 -7.32
N TYR A 59 -7.90 18.24 -6.96
CA TYR A 59 -8.39 18.20 -5.59
C TYR A 59 -7.99 16.92 -4.84
N PHE A 60 -7.55 15.86 -5.54
CA PHE A 60 -7.19 14.59 -4.89
C PHE A 60 -6.07 14.79 -3.87
N GLY A 61 -5.00 15.49 -4.26
CA GLY A 61 -3.90 15.82 -3.34
C GLY A 61 -4.31 16.73 -2.18
N LYS A 62 -5.30 17.62 -2.37
CA LYS A 62 -5.82 18.47 -1.28
C LYS A 62 -6.65 17.69 -0.28
N ILE A 63 -7.45 16.74 -0.76
CA ILE A 63 -8.26 15.86 0.09
C ILE A 63 -7.34 15.03 0.98
N LEU A 64 -6.25 14.48 0.43
CA LEU A 64 -5.27 13.73 1.21
C LEU A 64 -4.58 14.53 2.33
N GLN A 65 -4.65 15.86 2.29
CA GLN A 65 -4.14 16.74 3.34
C GLN A 65 -5.19 17.10 4.41
N GLN A 66 -6.42 16.62 4.26
CA GLN A 66 -7.53 16.88 5.18
C GLN A 66 -7.83 15.66 6.04
N ASP A 67 -8.18 15.91 7.31
CA ASP A 67 -8.56 14.88 8.27
C ASP A 67 -10.05 14.53 8.15
N ILE A 68 -10.41 13.87 7.04
CA ILE A 68 -11.79 13.47 6.73
C ILE A 68 -11.91 11.96 6.48
N ARG A 69 -13.15 11.45 6.49
CA ARG A 69 -13.46 10.02 6.36
C ARG A 69 -12.99 9.45 5.02
N GLU A 70 -13.10 10.23 3.96
CA GLU A 70 -12.65 9.88 2.62
C GLU A 70 -11.13 9.67 2.58
N THR A 71 -10.37 10.55 3.23
CA THR A 71 -8.91 10.45 3.33
C THR A 71 -8.49 9.20 4.10
N ALA A 72 -9.13 8.95 5.25
CA ALA A 72 -8.90 7.73 6.03
C ALA A 72 -9.14 6.47 5.19
N PHE A 73 -10.22 6.46 4.40
CA PHE A 73 -10.50 5.36 3.49
C PHE A 73 -9.43 5.21 2.40
N VAL A 74 -8.99 6.30 1.76
CA VAL A 74 -7.95 6.25 0.72
C VAL A 74 -6.65 5.69 1.27
N TYR A 75 -6.21 6.14 2.45
CA TYR A 75 -5.00 5.60 3.07
C TYR A 75 -5.14 4.11 3.37
N ALA A 76 -6.26 3.69 3.95
CA ALA A 76 -6.52 2.29 4.28
C ALA A 76 -6.54 1.40 3.03
N ILE A 77 -7.29 1.76 2.00
CA ILE A 77 -7.41 0.94 0.77
C ILE A 77 -6.12 0.96 -0.07
N THR A 78 -5.37 2.06 -0.05
CA THR A 78 -4.06 2.14 -0.71
C THR A 78 -3.04 1.26 0.01
N ALA A 79 -3.00 1.29 1.35
CA ALA A 79 -2.15 0.41 2.14
C ALA A 79 -2.51 -1.08 1.89
N ALA A 80 -3.80 -1.41 1.91
CA ALA A 80 -4.28 -2.75 1.59
C ALA A 80 -3.87 -3.18 0.17
N GLY A 81 -4.00 -2.30 -0.82
CA GLY A 81 -3.58 -2.55 -2.20
C GLY A 81 -2.09 -2.82 -2.33
N VAL A 82 -1.25 -2.05 -1.61
CA VAL A 82 0.21 -2.27 -1.53
C VAL A 82 0.53 -3.63 -0.91
N SER A 83 -0.02 -3.92 0.27
CA SER A 83 0.20 -5.20 0.95
C SER A 83 -0.22 -6.38 0.06
N HIS A 84 -1.40 -6.29 -0.56
CA HIS A 84 -1.90 -7.32 -1.45
C HIS A 84 -0.97 -7.57 -2.64
N ALA A 85 -0.56 -6.50 -3.34
CA ALA A 85 0.31 -6.64 -4.52
C ALA A 85 1.68 -7.22 -4.17
N VAL A 86 2.32 -6.73 -3.09
CA VAL A 86 3.62 -7.23 -2.65
C VAL A 86 3.52 -8.68 -2.20
N THR A 87 2.54 -9.04 -1.35
CA THR A 87 2.34 -10.43 -0.92
C THR A 87 2.06 -11.37 -2.09
N GLN A 88 1.28 -10.92 -3.07
CA GLN A 88 1.01 -11.70 -4.28
C GLN A 88 2.31 -11.93 -5.09
N ALA A 89 3.12 -10.89 -5.30
CA ALA A 89 4.40 -11.02 -6.01
C ALA A 89 5.37 -11.96 -5.27
N CYS A 90 5.46 -11.87 -3.94
CA CYS A 90 6.22 -12.83 -3.12
C CYS A 90 5.73 -14.28 -3.30
N SER A 91 4.41 -14.47 -3.37
CA SER A 91 3.81 -15.82 -3.49
C SER A 91 4.00 -16.42 -4.89
N MET A 92 4.09 -15.57 -5.92
CA MET A 92 4.35 -15.99 -7.30
C MET A 92 5.84 -16.21 -7.59
N GLY A 93 6.73 -15.74 -6.70
CA GLY A 93 8.18 -15.78 -6.89
C GLY A 93 8.72 -14.65 -7.77
N ASP A 94 7.94 -13.59 -8.00
CA ASP A 94 8.36 -12.41 -8.76
C ASP A 94 9.34 -11.53 -7.97
N LEU A 95 9.33 -11.63 -6.63
CA LEU A 95 10.24 -10.95 -5.73
C LEU A 95 11.13 -11.99 -5.04
N LEU A 96 12.45 -11.86 -5.18
CA LEU A 96 13.42 -12.79 -4.61
C LEU A 96 13.71 -12.54 -3.12
N GLN A 97 13.34 -11.35 -2.63
CA GLN A 97 13.57 -10.90 -1.26
C GLN A 97 12.59 -11.50 -0.25
N CYS A 98 11.54 -12.18 -0.72
CA CYS A 98 10.47 -12.74 0.11
C CYS A 98 9.95 -14.07 -0.47
N GLY A 99 9.12 -14.77 0.29
CA GLY A 99 8.49 -16.02 -0.15
C GLY A 99 7.32 -16.43 0.72
N CYS A 100 6.73 -17.58 0.41
CA CYS A 100 5.66 -18.15 1.21
C CYS A 100 6.18 -18.65 2.57
N GLU A 101 5.45 -18.34 3.63
CA GLU A 101 5.69 -18.94 4.94
C GLU A 101 5.48 -20.46 4.85
N ALA A 102 6.53 -21.24 5.07
CA ALA A 102 6.44 -22.69 5.15
C ALA A 102 5.77 -23.05 6.48
N THR A 103 4.45 -23.23 6.46
CA THR A 103 3.48 -23.61 7.53
C THR A 103 3.95 -24.57 8.65
N ARG A 104 5.05 -24.31 9.35
CA ARG A 104 5.53 -25.09 10.51
C ARG A 104 5.41 -24.39 11.85
N SER A 105 4.96 -23.14 11.90
CA SER A 105 4.85 -22.42 13.18
C SER A 105 3.78 -21.33 13.14
N ARG A 106 2.53 -21.69 12.81
CA ARG A 106 1.41 -20.97 13.42
C ARG A 106 1.33 -21.43 14.87
N ALA A 107 1.99 -20.72 15.78
CA ALA A 107 1.51 -20.71 17.15
C ALA A 107 0.02 -20.32 17.11
N PRO A 108 -0.87 -21.01 17.85
CA PRO A 108 -2.27 -20.63 17.93
C PRO A 108 -2.39 -19.14 18.25
N PRO A 109 -3.38 -18.41 17.68
CA PRO A 109 -3.59 -17.02 18.06
C PRO A 109 -3.70 -16.93 19.58
N LEU A 110 -2.88 -16.07 20.19
CA LEU A 110 -2.93 -15.80 21.62
C LEU A 110 -4.37 -15.40 21.97
N PRO A 111 -4.99 -15.99 23.02
CA PRO A 111 -6.31 -15.57 23.46
C PRO A 111 -6.27 -14.08 23.81
N PRO A 112 -7.38 -13.34 23.58
CA PRO A 112 -7.45 -11.93 23.94
C PRO A 112 -7.15 -11.76 25.43
N ALA A 113 -6.24 -10.84 25.76
CA ALA A 113 -5.96 -10.48 27.13
C ALA A 113 -7.27 -10.02 27.80
N ILE A 114 -7.71 -10.75 28.82
CA ILE A 114 -8.80 -10.32 29.69
C ILE A 114 -8.29 -9.04 30.37
N ILE A 115 -8.80 -7.88 29.95
CA ILE A 115 -8.63 -6.63 30.68
C ILE A 115 -9.48 -6.79 31.93
N GLY A 116 -8.82 -7.18 33.03
CA GLY A 116 -9.41 -7.24 34.35
C GLY A 116 -9.92 -5.86 34.75
N SER A 117 -11.16 -5.86 35.24
CA SER A 117 -11.83 -4.78 35.94
C SER A 117 -11.21 -4.56 37.32
N GLU A 118 -10.80 -3.33 37.61
CA GLU A 118 -10.86 -2.70 38.93
C GLU A 118 -11.31 -1.25 38.76
#